data_AF-A0A0B7C1P1-F1
#
_entry.id   AF-A0A0B7C1P1-F1
#
_cell.length_a   1.000
_cell.length_b   1.000
_cell.length_c   1.000
_cell.angle_alpha   90.00
_cell.angle_beta   90.00
_cell.angle_gamma   90.00
#
_symmetry.space_group_name_H-M   'P 1'
#
loop_
_entity.id
_entity.type
_entity.pdbx_description
1 polymer ?
#
loop_
_entity_poly.entity_id
_entity_poly.type
_entity_poly.pdbx_seq_one_letter_code
_entity_poly.pdbx_strand_id
1 'polypeptide(L)' 'LPCRSDNKTETIDWQTIRVQEIMVDSHKEAGRIPRTIDCELTRDLVDSCVPGDVVTVTGIVKVNSVGGDRK' A
#
# COMPACT_ATOMS: atom_id res chain seq x y z
N LEU A 1 -20.51 6.75 -7.69
CA LEU A 1 -20.32 5.39 -7.12
C LEU A 1 -21.08 4.41 -8.00
N PRO A 2 -20.53 3.24 -8.33
CA PRO A 2 -21.25 2.24 -9.12
C PRO A 2 -22.56 1.83 -8.43
N CYS A 3 -23.59 1.52 -9.22
CA CYS A 3 -24.88 1.07 -8.72
C CYS A 3 -24.73 -0.36 -8.17
N ARG A 4 -24.55 -0.48 -6.85
CA ARG A 4 -24.24 -1.77 -6.19
C ARG A 4 -25.31 -2.85 -6.38
N SER A 5 -26.53 -2.46 -6.75
CA SER A 5 -27.66 -3.36 -7.01
C SER A 5 -27.79 -3.80 -8.48
N ASP A 6 -26.99 -3.24 -9.39
CA ASP A 6 -26.99 -3.65 -10.79
C ASP A 6 -26.26 -4.99 -10.96
N ASN A 7 -26.86 -5.92 -11.69
CA ASN A 7 -26.31 -7.26 -11.93
C ASN A 7 -25.04 -7.26 -12.79
N LYS A 8 -24.71 -6.12 -13.42
CA LYS A 8 -23.45 -5.92 -14.15
C LYS A 8 -22.31 -5.40 -13.29
N THR A 9 -22.57 -5.09 -12.02
CA THR A 9 -21.54 -4.61 -11.10
C THR A 9 -20.74 -5.78 -10.54
N GLU A 10 -19.44 -5.81 -10.83
CA GLU A 10 -18.50 -6.74 -10.21
C GLU A 10 -17.80 -6.05 -9.04
N THR A 11 -17.68 -6.78 -7.92
CA THR A 11 -16.94 -6.35 -6.73
C THR A 11 -15.72 -7.22 -6.54
N ILE A 12 -14.64 -6.62 -6.04
CA ILE A 12 -13.43 -7.34 -5.65
C ILE A 12 -13.01 -6.93 -4.24
N ASP A 13 -12.37 -7.85 -3.54
CA ASP A 13 -11.79 -7.57 -2.23
C ASP A 13 -10.57 -6.64 -2.37
N TRP A 14 -10.41 -5.77 -1.38
CA TRP A 14 -9.43 -4.71 -1.35
C TRP A 14 -8.91 -4.47 0.06
N GLN A 15 -7.59 -4.34 0.19
CA GLN A 15 -6.92 -3.98 1.42
C GLN A 15 -5.76 -3.02 1.13
N THR A 16 -5.58 -2.01 1.98
CA THR A 16 -4.43 -1.12 1.93
C THR A 16 -3.54 -1.38 3.12
N ILE A 17 -2.25 -1.66 2.87
CA ILE A 17 -1.23 -1.85 3.89
C ILE A 17 -0.17 -0.76 3.78
N ARG A 18 0.53 -0.49 4.89
CA ARG A 18 1.69 0.40 4.91
C ARG A 18 2.94 -0.41 5.21
N VAL A 19 3.89 -0.39 4.28
CA VAL A 19 5.16 -1.10 4.41
C VAL A 19 6.25 -0.10 4.78
N GLN A 20 7.07 -0.46 5.76
CA GLN A 20 8.24 0.31 6.18
C GLN A 20 9.50 -0.28 5.58
N GLU A 21 10.47 0.57 5.22
CA GLU A 21 11.80 0.09 4.81
C GLU A 21 12.52 -0.67 5.93
N ILE A 22 13.35 -1.65 5.55
CA ILE A 22 14.24 -2.33 6.49
C ILE A 22 15.42 -1.40 6.79
N MET A 23 15.61 -1.11 8.07
CA MET A 23 16.77 -0.33 8.53
C MET A 23 18.02 -1.22 8.49
N VAL A 24 19.02 -0.80 7.71
CA VAL A 24 20.35 -1.40 7.76
C VAL A 24 21.24 -0.43 8.53
N ASP A 25 21.98 -0.92 9.52
CA ASP A 25 22.90 -0.16 10.36
C ASP A 25 24.08 0.41 9.56
N SER A 26 23.81 1.37 8.69
CA SER A 26 24.82 2.24 8.13
C SER A 26 24.89 3.46 9.02
N HIS A 27 26.06 3.74 9.61
CA HIS A 27 26.30 4.92 10.46
C HIS A 27 25.89 6.26 9.79
N LYS A 28 25.67 6.27 8.48
CA LYS A 28 25.22 7.43 7.69
C LYS A 28 23.73 7.75 7.83
N GLU A 29 22.88 6.82 8.27
CA GLU A 29 21.43 7.02 8.40
C GLU A 29 20.93 7.09 9.86
N ALA A 30 21.85 7.12 10.83
CA ALA A 30 21.52 7.18 12.25
C ALA A 30 20.64 8.41 12.58
N GLY A 31 19.48 8.16 13.21
CA GLY A 31 18.53 9.19 13.66
C GLY A 31 17.47 9.60 12.63
N ARG A 32 17.44 8.98 11.45
CA ARG A 32 16.41 9.24 10.44
C ARG A 32 15.10 8.50 10.76
N ILE A 33 13.97 9.11 10.41
CA ILE A 33 12.65 8.47 10.44
C ILE A 33 12.50 7.49 9.26
N PRO A 34 12.05 6.23 9.50
CA PRO A 34 11.80 5.27 8.43
C PRO A 34 10.89 5.75 7.31
N ARG A 35 11.26 5.45 6.06
CA ARG A 35 10.39 5.62 4.88
C ARG A 35 9.30 4.57 4.92
N THR A 36 8.12 4.97 4.45
CA THR A 36 7.00 4.08 4.25
C THR A 36 6.42 4.24 2.85
N ILE A 37 5.78 3.20 2.36
CA ILE A 37 5.01 3.18 1.11
C ILE A 37 3.68 2.48 1.37
N ASP A 38 2.61 3.03 0.80
CA ASP A 38 1.29 2.39 0.85
C ASP A 38 1.18 1.39 -0.32
N CYS A 39 0.66 0.19 -0.05
CA CYS A 39 0.46 -0.86 -1.05
C CYS A 39 -1.01 -1.29 -1.07
N GLU A 40 -1.53 -1.51 -2.28
CA GLU A 40 -2.89 -1.97 -2.53
C GLU A 40 -2.87 -3.48 -2.80
N LEU A 41 -3.47 -4.27 -1.92
CA LEU A 41 -3.68 -5.70 -2.09
C LEU A 41 -5.11 -5.93 -2.58
N THR A 42 -5.29 -6.82 -3.56
CA THR A 42 -6.60 -7.10 -4.15
C THR A 42 -6.80 -8.61 -4.27
N ARG A 43 -8.07 -9.05 -4.24
CA ARG A 43 -8.46 -10.46 -4.40
C ARG A 43 -7.70 -11.35 -3.40
N ASP A 44 -7.02 -12.38 -3.89
CA ASP A 44 -6.34 -13.40 -3.10
C ASP A 44 -5.15 -12.88 -2.27
N LEU A 45 -4.69 -11.65 -2.52
CA LEU A 45 -3.64 -11.01 -1.72
C LEU A 45 -4.17 -10.35 -0.44
N VAL A 46 -5.49 -10.19 -0.31
CA VAL A 46 -6.09 -9.68 0.92
C VAL A 46 -5.81 -10.67 2.06
N ASP A 47 -5.45 -10.12 3.23
CA ASP A 47 -5.08 -10.85 4.45
C ASP A 47 -3.83 -11.75 4.33
N SER A 48 -3.00 -11.53 3.29
CA SER A 48 -1.76 -12.30 3.08
C SER A 48 -0.62 -11.96 4.05
N CYS A 49 -0.72 -10.87 4.82
CA CYS A 49 0.25 -10.48 5.83
C CYS A 49 -0.42 -9.78 7.01
N VAL A 50 0.25 -9.80 8.16
CA VAL A 50 -0.19 -9.12 9.38
C VAL A 50 0.82 -8.06 9.84
N PRO A 51 0.43 -7.10 10.70
CA PRO A 51 1.36 -6.12 11.24
C PRO A 51 2.53 -6.78 11.97
N GLY A 52 3.76 -6.42 11.59
CA GLY A 52 4.99 -6.98 12.14
C GLY A 52 5.72 -7.95 11.21
N ASP A 53 5.06 -8.42 10.15
CA ASP A 53 5.70 -9.28 9.16
C ASP A 53 6.80 -8.55 8.37
N VAL A 54 7.89 -9.27 8.10
CA VAL A 54 8.94 -8.84 7.17
C VAL A 54 8.61 -9.43 5.80
N VAL A 55 8.21 -8.59 4.86
CA VAL A 55 7.72 -9.01 3.54
C VAL A 55 8.58 -8.48 2.41
N THR A 56 8.66 -9.26 1.33
CA THR A 56 9.17 -8.79 0.03
C THR A 56 7.98 -8.53 -0.89
N VAL A 57 7.72 -7.26 -1.19
CA VAL A 57 6.57 -6.86 -2.03
C VAL A 57 7.01 -6.72 -3.49
N THR A 58 6.25 -7.31 -4.41
CA THR A 58 6.37 -7.10 -5.85
C THR A 58 5.06 -6.56 -6.41
N GLY A 59 5.13 -5.70 -7.42
CA GLY A 59 3.94 -5.07 -7.98
C GLY A 59 4.24 -3.88 -8.89
N ILE A 60 3.19 -3.13 -9.21
CA ILE A 60 3.27 -1.94 -10.07
C ILE A 60 3.38 -0.70 -9.19
N VAL A 61 4.44 0.10 -9.40
CA VAL A 61 4.57 1.40 -8.74
C VAL A 61 3.67 2.40 -9.46
N LYS A 62 2.61 2.83 -8.78
CA LYS A 62 1.69 3.86 -9.27
C LYS A 62 2.02 5.20 -8.62
N VAL A 63 2.14 6.25 -9.43
CA VAL A 63 2.22 7.61 -8.92
C VAL A 63 0.80 8.11 -8.73
N ASN A 64 0.38 8.30 -7.49
CA ASN A 64 -0.84 9.03 -7.22
C ASN A 64 -0.55 10.51 -7.42
N SER A 65 -0.94 11.04 -8.58
CA SER A 65 -1.04 12.48 -8.76
C SER A 65 -2.11 13.00 -7.80
N VAL A 66 -1.70 13.41 -6.61
CA VAL A 66 -2.50 14.33 -5.80
C VAL A 66 -2.43 15.67 -6.52
N GLY A 67 -3.18 15.78 -7.62
CA GLY A 67 -3.22 16.97 -8.45
C GLY A 67 -4.07 18.05 -7.81
N GLY A 68 -3.42 19.14 -7.36
CA GLY A 68 -3.98 20.49 -7.34
C GLY A 68 -4.83 20.88 -6.12
N ASP A 69 -4.41 21.99 -5.50
CA ASP A 69 -5.21 22.87 -4.64
C ASP A 69 -5.63 22.36 -3.25
N ARG A 70 -4.67 22.33 -2.33
CA ARG A 70 -4.90 22.98 -1.02
C ARG A 70 -4.35 24.40 -1.12
N LYS A 71 -5.20 25.33 -1.55
CA LYS A 71 -5.03 26.74 -1.20
C LYS A 71 -5.52 26.96 0.22
#